data_AF-A0A7Z0QSV5-F1
#
_entry.id   AF-A0A7Z0QSV5-F1
#
_cell.length_a   1.000
_cell.length_b   1.000
_cell.length_c   1.000
_cell.angle_alpha   90.00
_cell.angle_beta   90.00
_cell.angle_gamma   90.00
#
_symmetry.space_group_name_H-M   'P 1'
#
loop_
_entity.id
_entity.type
_entity.pdbx_description
1 polymer ?
#
loop_
_entity_poly.entity_id
_entity_poly.type
_entity_poly.pdbx_seq_one_letter_code
_entity_poly.pdbx_strand_id
1 'polypeptide(L)'
;MDADGDGRVSLAEYQAWMSYAFDRMDRNGDGTLAVDELPGGKGRPVTRAEHLARVAATFNRQDTNRDGFLDTRELAAPPQR
;
A
#
# COMPACT_ATOMS: atom_id res chain seq x y z
N MET A 1 1.17 -9.78 0.88
CA MET A 1 1.25 -11.24 0.67
C MET A 1 -0.12 -11.75 1.07
N ASP A 2 -0.78 -12.47 0.16
CA ASP A 2 -2.04 -13.16 0.42
C ASP A 2 -1.79 -14.16 1.56
N ALA A 3 -2.39 -13.90 2.72
CA ALA A 3 -2.11 -14.58 3.97
C ALA A 3 -3.03 -15.78 4.19
N ASP A 4 -4.24 -15.75 3.62
CA ASP A 4 -5.20 -16.85 3.70
C ASP A 4 -5.15 -17.79 2.48
N GLY A 5 -4.47 -17.38 1.40
CA GLY A 5 -4.24 -18.18 0.21
C GLY A 5 -5.46 -18.27 -0.70
N ASP A 6 -6.39 -17.31 -0.61
CA ASP A 6 -7.61 -17.28 -1.40
C ASP A 6 -7.39 -16.76 -2.84
N GLY A 7 -6.18 -16.29 -3.16
CA GLY A 7 -5.81 -15.74 -4.47
C GLY A 7 -6.22 -14.27 -4.65
N ARG A 8 -6.63 -13.60 -3.57
CA ARG A 8 -7.03 -12.19 -3.50
C ARG A 8 -6.30 -11.53 -2.33
N VAL A 9 -6.49 -10.22 -2.18
CA VAL A 9 -5.93 -9.46 -1.08
C VAL A 9 -7.03 -8.60 -0.48
N SER A 10 -7.43 -8.93 0.74
CA SER A 10 -8.38 -8.14 1.51
C SER A 10 -7.77 -6.80 1.96
N LEU A 11 -8.62 -5.85 2.34
CA LEU A 11 -8.17 -4.57 2.90
C LEU A 11 -7.26 -4.76 4.13
N ALA A 12 -7.54 -5.75 4.98
CA ALA A 12 -6.75 -6.04 6.17
C ALA A 12 -5.34 -6.52 5.80
N GLU A 13 -5.24 -7.43 4.84
CA GLU A 13 -3.94 -7.93 4.34
C GLU A 13 -3.17 -6.86 3.59
N TYR A 14 -3.89 -6.01 2.83
CA TYR A 14 -3.29 -4.87 2.15
C TYR A 14 -2.70 -3.87 3.17
N GLN A 15 -3.42 -3.57 4.25
CA GLN A 15 -2.91 -2.73 5.35
C GLN A 15 -1.73 -3.36 6.10
N ALA A 16 -1.77 -4.66 6.37
CA ALA A 16 -0.67 -5.38 7.01
C ALA A 16 0.58 -5.38 6.14
N TRP A 17 0.42 -5.66 4.84
CA TRP A 17 1.51 -5.63 3.87
C TRP A 17 2.10 -4.22 3.71
N MET A 18 1.25 -3.20 3.66
CA MET A 18 1.68 -1.80 3.58
C MET A 18 2.38 -1.32 4.84
N SER A 19 1.92 -1.74 6.02
CA SER A 19 2.64 -1.45 7.27
C SER A 19 4.01 -2.10 7.28
N TYR A 20 4.09 -3.39 6.90
CA TYR A 20 5.38 -4.08 6.79
C TYR A 20 6.33 -3.43 5.78
N ALA A 21 5.82 -3.03 4.60
CA ALA A 21 6.61 -2.33 3.60
C ALA A 21 7.08 -0.95 4.08
N PHE A 22 6.21 -0.24 4.81
CA PHE A 22 6.52 1.04 5.42
C PHE A 22 7.62 0.89 6.47
N ASP A 23 7.48 -0.03 7.42
CA ASP A 23 8.48 -0.30 8.47
C ASP A 23 9.84 -0.72 7.90
N ARG A 24 9.86 -1.30 6.68
CA ARG A 24 11.11 -1.64 5.97
C ARG A 24 11.79 -0.45 5.30
N MET A 25 11.03 0.58 4.94
CA MET A 25 11.57 1.83 4.39
C MET A 25 11.91 2.83 5.51
N ASP A 26 11.09 2.86 6.57
CA ASP A 26 11.27 3.66 7.77
C ASP A 26 12.41 3.09 8.60
N ARG A 27 13.64 3.54 8.31
CA ARG A 27 14.84 3.06 8.98
C ARG A 27 15.00 3.68 10.36
N ASN A 28 14.48 4.90 10.55
CA ASN A 28 14.57 5.62 11.81
C ASN A 28 13.45 5.23 12.79
N GLY A 29 12.37 4.60 12.30
CA GLY A 29 11.24 4.12 13.07
C GLY A 29 10.33 5.23 13.60
N ASP A 30 10.29 6.39 12.95
CA ASP A 30 9.54 7.56 13.40
C ASP A 30 8.08 7.58 12.91
N GLY A 31 7.69 6.60 12.08
CA GLY A 31 6.35 6.51 11.49
C GLY A 31 6.14 7.45 10.30
N THR A 32 7.21 8.00 9.73
CA THR A 32 7.23 8.91 8.58
C THR A 32 8.40 8.58 7.67
N LEU A 33 8.12 8.23 6.40
CA LEU A 33 9.19 8.07 5.42
C LEU A 33 9.75 9.44 5.08
N ALA A 34 10.95 9.73 5.58
CA ALA A 34 11.69 10.93 5.24
C ALA A 34 12.14 10.88 3.77
N VAL A 35 12.51 12.03 3.22
CA VAL A 35 12.98 12.12 1.82
C VAL A 35 14.22 11.25 1.57
N ASP A 36 15.07 11.10 2.59
CA ASP A 36 16.27 10.25 2.57
C ASP A 36 15.93 8.75 2.55
N GLU A 37 14.80 8.36 3.14
CA GLU A 37 14.35 6.98 3.25
C GLU A 37 13.55 6.51 2.03
N LEU A 38 13.06 7.47 1.23
CA LEU A 38 12.36 7.17 -0.01
C LEU A 38 13.34 6.69 -1.09
N PRO A 39 12.95 5.66 -1.88
CA PRO A 39 13.77 5.16 -2.97
C PRO A 39 13.99 6.27 -4.01
N GLY A 40 15.24 6.74 -4.11
CA GLY A 40 15.66 7.80 -5.03
C GLY A 40 15.91 9.16 -4.40
N GLY A 41 15.74 9.33 -3.07
CA GLY A 41 16.11 10.55 -2.35
C GLY A 41 15.36 11.81 -2.82
N LYS A 42 14.26 11.63 -3.55
CA LYS A 42 13.48 12.71 -4.19
C LYS A 42 12.01 12.47 -3.91
N GLY A 43 11.41 13.34 -3.11
CA GLY A 43 10.02 13.23 -2.71
C GLY A 43 9.67 14.19 -1.59
N ARG A 44 8.41 14.15 -1.18
CA ARG A 44 7.96 14.77 0.07
C ARG A 44 7.91 13.68 1.15
N PRO A 45 8.22 13.99 2.41
CA PRO A 45 8.06 13.03 3.48
C PRO A 45 6.60 12.58 3.55
N VAL A 46 6.39 11.28 3.70
CA VAL A 46 5.05 10.68 3.74
C VAL A 46 4.85 10.04 5.10
N THR A 47 3.89 10.56 5.86
CA THR A 47 3.54 9.98 7.17
C THR A 47 2.80 8.66 6.98
N ARG A 48 2.85 7.79 7.99
CA ARG A 48 2.09 6.54 7.98
C ARG A 48 0.59 6.77 7.75
N ALA A 49 0.03 7.84 8.31
CA ALA A 49 -1.37 8.21 8.09
C ALA A 49 -1.65 8.56 6.62
N GLU A 50 -0.79 9.36 6.00
CA GLU A 50 -0.93 9.75 4.59
C GLU A 50 -0.69 8.56 3.64
N HIS A 51 0.23 7.68 4.01
CA HIS A 51 0.46 6.41 3.32
C HIS A 51 -0.78 5.52 3.38
N LEU A 52 -1.37 5.32 4.56
CA LEU A 52 -2.61 4.55 4.73
C LEU A 52 -3.78 5.15 3.95
N ALA A 53 -3.91 6.48 3.94
CA ALA A 53 -4.93 7.16 3.15
C ALA A 53 -4.74 6.94 1.63
N ARG A 54 -3.50 7.01 1.13
CA ARG A 54 -3.17 6.68 -0.26
C ARG A 54 -3.45 5.22 -0.57
N VAL A 55 -3.05 4.31 0.30
CA VAL A 55 -3.27 2.88 0.20
C VAL A 55 -4.77 2.58 0.07
N ALA A 56 -5.60 3.15 0.93
CA ALA A 56 -7.06 3.02 0.85
C ALA A 56 -7.63 3.60 -0.46
N ALA A 57 -7.13 4.77 -0.89
CA ALA A 57 -7.57 5.40 -2.14
C ALA A 57 -7.12 4.65 -3.40
N THR A 58 -5.97 3.97 -3.35
CA THR A 58 -5.49 3.09 -4.43
C THR A 58 -6.26 1.79 -4.43
N PHE A 59 -6.49 1.20 -3.25
CA PHE A 59 -7.31 0.00 -3.07
C PHE A 59 -8.70 0.21 -3.68
N ASN A 60 -9.42 1.25 -3.27
CA ASN A 60 -10.75 1.57 -3.82
C ASN A 60 -10.74 1.89 -5.33
N ARG A 61 -9.58 2.22 -5.90
CA ARG A 61 -9.43 2.46 -7.34
C ARG A 61 -9.14 1.17 -8.12
N GLN A 62 -8.44 0.22 -7.51
CA GLN A 62 -8.21 -1.09 -8.13
C GLN A 62 -9.39 -2.02 -7.94
N ASP A 63 -10.09 -1.95 -6.79
CA ASP A 63 -11.31 -2.67 -6.46
C ASP A 63 -12.46 -2.15 -7.34
N THR A 64 -12.47 -2.64 -8.58
CA THR A 64 -13.35 -2.16 -9.64
C THR A 64 -14.73 -2.77 -9.46
N ASN A 65 -14.76 -4.03 -9.02
CA ASN A 65 -15.99 -4.75 -8.74
C ASN A 65 -16.61 -4.36 -7.37
N ARG A 66 -15.86 -3.64 -6.52
CA ARG A 66 -16.27 -3.19 -5.18
C ARG A 66 -16.65 -4.33 -4.26
N ASP A 67 -15.97 -5.47 -4.39
CA ASP A 67 -16.21 -6.64 -3.57
C ASP A 67 -15.45 -6.59 -2.23
N GLY A 68 -14.58 -5.59 -2.05
CA GLY A 68 -13.79 -5.40 -0.83
C GLY A 68 -12.48 -6.20 -0.81
N PHE A 69 -12.09 -6.78 -1.95
CA PHE A 69 -10.84 -7.50 -2.15
C PHE A 69 -10.18 -7.05 -3.44
N LEU A 70 -8.86 -7.18 -3.53
CA LEU A 70 -8.12 -7.00 -4.78
C LEU A 70 -7.69 -8.37 -5.28
N ASP A 71 -8.28 -8.82 -6.39
CA ASP A 71 -7.82 -10.04 -7.04
C ASP A 71 -6.56 -9.80 -7.90
N THR A 72 -5.93 -10.89 -8.33
CA THR A 72 -4.71 -10.82 -9.17
C THR A 72 -4.86 -9.99 -10.44
N ARG A 73 -6.06 -9.88 -11.03
CA ARG A 73 -6.32 -9.03 -12.20
C ARG A 73 -6.39 -7.56 -11.80
N GLU A 74 -7.01 -7.25 -10.68
CA GLU A 74 -7.14 -5.87 -10.18
C GLU A 74 -5.79 -5.33 -9.68
N LEU A 75 -4.96 -6.17 -9.04
CA LEU A 75 -3.58 -5.84 -8.68
C LEU A 75 -2.67 -5.63 -9.90
N ALA A 76 -2.87 -6.41 -10.96
CA ALA A 76 -2.09 -6.30 -12.20
C ALA A 76 -2.57 -5.16 -13.11
N ALA A 77 -3.77 -4.63 -12.89
CA ALA A 77 -4.28 -3.51 -13.67
C ALA A 77 -3.44 -2.26 -13.37
N PRO A 78 -2.80 -1.63 -14.38
CA PRO A 78 -2.10 -0.38 -14.17
C PRO A 78 -3.10 0.68 -13.70
N PRO A 79 -2.70 1.63 -12.82
CA PRO A 79 -3.58 2.70 -12.39
C PRO A 79 -4.06 3.46 -13.62
N GLN A 80 -5.34 3.29 -13.95
CA GLN A 80 -5.95 3.95 -15.09
C GLN A 80 -5.98 5.46 -14.79
N ARG A 81 -5.36 6.23 -15.68
CA ARG A 81 -5.19 7.69 -15.56
C ARG A 81 -6.52 8.43 -15.59
#